data_AF-A0A8H4B9G1-F1
#
_entry.id   AF-A0A8H4B9G1-F1
#
_cell.length_a   1.000
_cell.length_b   1.000
_cell.length_c   1.000
_cell.angle_alpha   90.00
_cell.angle_beta   90.00
_cell.angle_gamma   90.00
#
_symmetry.space_group_name_H-M   'P 1'
#
loop_
_entity.id
_entity.type
_entity.pdbx_description
1 polymer ?
#
loop_
_entity_poly.entity_id
_entity_poly.type
_entity_poly.pdbx_seq_one_letter_code
_entity_poly.pdbx_strand_id
1 'polypeptide(L)'
;MDMSVLLYSYFTACQDLNASGGDVLRIFDIIEAVNKAVRQSLERDESSELGVILTLTQIALEHMHMSVGYTYAGWFETTFVGSRNSILDKRTSAILIKILQQMILYELPSILQIQAKALSNCSTIPNAQVYVSAVRKRLLELGLNQNLKSYPTSIMVPLQAESINETLNIPDGVEQVLQQFVQKNNNVPKSILQASVFHRQWFQSTFLPQLFAWQGGHMEARNNLVMALKKLNKIPDSLYKPFMQQQQKTTKRSK
;
A
#
# COMPACT_ATOMS: atom_id res chain seq x y z
N MET A 1 -12.29 2.07 22.15
CA MET A 1 -11.42 1.03 21.55
C MET A 1 -10.35 1.76 20.77
N ASP A 2 -9.08 1.40 20.94
CA ASP A 2 -7.97 2.00 20.18
C ASP A 2 -8.09 1.60 18.69
N MET A 3 -8.03 2.58 17.78
CA MET A 3 -8.14 2.36 16.34
C MET A 3 -7.06 1.39 15.84
N SER A 4 -5.86 1.43 16.40
CA SER A 4 -4.77 0.51 16.07
C SER A 4 -5.13 -0.93 16.42
N VAL A 5 -5.82 -1.14 17.56
CA VAL A 5 -6.26 -2.45 18.01
C VAL A 5 -7.39 -2.98 17.13
N LEU A 6 -8.33 -2.10 16.75
CA LEU A 6 -9.41 -2.47 15.83
C LEU A 6 -8.86 -2.91 14.46
N LEU A 7 -7.99 -2.09 13.85
CA LEU A 7 -7.40 -2.39 12.56
C LEU A 7 -6.56 -3.67 12.60
N TYR A 8 -5.77 -3.87 13.66
CA TYR A 8 -4.99 -5.09 13.82
C TYR A 8 -5.87 -6.33 13.99
N SER A 9 -6.91 -6.26 14.81
CA SER A 9 -7.84 -7.38 15.02
C SER A 9 -8.56 -7.74 13.72
N TYR A 10 -8.97 -6.74 12.95
CA TYR A 10 -9.61 -6.93 11.65
C TYR A 10 -8.67 -7.54 10.60
N PHE A 11 -7.42 -7.07 10.57
CA PHE A 11 -6.36 -7.66 9.74
C PHE A 11 -6.17 -9.15 10.03
N THR A 12 -6.00 -9.52 11.31
CA THR A 12 -5.84 -10.92 11.71
C THR A 12 -7.06 -11.76 11.33
N ALA A 13 -8.28 -11.23 11.55
CA ALA A 13 -9.50 -11.94 11.16
C ALA A 13 -9.59 -12.18 9.64
N CYS A 14 -9.21 -11.21 8.80
CA CYS A 14 -9.17 -11.38 7.34
C CYS A 14 -8.13 -12.42 6.93
N GLN A 15 -6.96 -12.43 7.59
CA GLN A 15 -5.90 -13.39 7.35
C GLN A 15 -6.34 -14.82 7.69
N ASP A 16 -6.99 -15.02 8.84
CA ASP A 16 -7.50 -16.32 9.28
C ASP A 16 -8.63 -16.83 8.38
N LEU A 17 -9.50 -15.94 7.89
CA LEU A 17 -10.56 -16.25 6.92
C LEU A 17 -9.98 -16.75 5.60
N ASN A 18 -8.96 -16.09 5.07
CA ASN A 18 -8.28 -16.54 3.86
C ASN A 18 -7.55 -17.88 4.09
N ALA A 19 -6.82 -18.03 5.20
CA ALA A 19 -6.10 -19.26 5.52
C ALA A 19 -7.03 -20.49 5.67
N SER A 20 -8.27 -20.28 6.10
CA SER A 20 -9.29 -21.33 6.22
C SER A 20 -10.13 -21.54 4.95
N GLY A 21 -9.94 -20.73 3.90
CA GLY A 21 -10.77 -20.74 2.68
C GLY A 21 -12.21 -20.26 2.88
N GLY A 22 -12.52 -19.68 4.05
CA GLY A 22 -13.84 -19.14 4.37
C GLY A 22 -14.13 -17.78 3.74
N ASP A 23 -13.10 -17.12 3.20
CA ASP A 23 -13.17 -15.85 2.48
C ASP A 23 -14.11 -15.90 1.28
N VAL A 24 -14.10 -16.98 0.49
CA VAL A 24 -14.96 -17.15 -0.70
C VAL A 24 -16.45 -17.02 -0.36
N LEU A 25 -16.85 -17.52 0.82
CA LEU A 25 -18.24 -17.49 1.27
C LEU A 25 -18.62 -16.15 1.90
N ARG A 26 -17.65 -15.46 2.53
CA ARG A 26 -17.91 -14.25 3.32
C ARG A 26 -17.66 -12.95 2.58
N ILE A 27 -16.92 -12.97 1.47
CA ILE A 27 -16.56 -11.75 0.75
C ILE A 27 -17.78 -10.96 0.31
N PHE A 28 -18.86 -11.61 -0.15
CA PHE A 28 -20.08 -10.92 -0.56
C PHE A 28 -20.78 -10.23 0.61
N ASP A 29 -20.92 -10.92 1.76
CA ASP A 29 -21.49 -10.35 2.99
C ASP A 29 -20.67 -9.13 3.46
N ILE A 30 -19.33 -9.26 3.45
CA ILE A 30 -18.40 -8.21 3.87
C ILE A 30 -18.54 -6.99 2.95
N ILE A 31 -18.56 -7.20 1.64
CA ILE A 31 -18.64 -6.11 0.67
C ILE A 31 -20.01 -5.44 0.69
N GLU A 32 -21.10 -6.18 0.87
CA GLU A 32 -22.42 -5.59 1.08
C GLU A 32 -22.44 -4.72 2.35
N ALA A 33 -21.91 -5.22 3.46
CA ALA A 33 -21.82 -4.47 4.71
C ALA A 33 -20.95 -3.20 4.56
N VAL A 34 -19.81 -3.30 3.90
CA VAL A 34 -18.93 -2.18 3.58
C VAL A 34 -19.66 -1.14 2.72
N ASN A 35 -20.31 -1.55 1.63
CA ASN A 35 -21.01 -0.62 0.73
C ASN A 35 -22.13 0.13 1.47
N LYS A 36 -22.87 -0.58 2.33
CA LYS A 36 -23.88 0.03 3.19
C LYS A 36 -23.27 1.03 4.16
N ALA A 37 -22.17 0.68 4.83
CA ALA A 37 -21.48 1.55 5.77
C ALA A 37 -20.92 2.81 5.07
N VAL A 38 -20.28 2.65 3.91
CA VAL A 38 -19.78 3.77 3.09
C VAL A 38 -20.93 4.72 2.74
N ARG A 39 -22.05 4.20 2.23
CA ARG A 39 -23.21 5.02 1.88
C ARG A 39 -23.76 5.79 3.08
N GLN A 40 -23.92 5.12 4.22
CA GLN A 40 -24.41 5.75 5.45
C GLN A 40 -23.47 6.85 5.96
N SER A 41 -22.15 6.59 5.91
CA SER A 41 -21.14 7.56 6.35
C SER A 41 -21.10 8.79 5.44
N LEU A 42 -21.24 8.60 4.13
CA LEU A 42 -21.36 9.69 3.15
C LEU A 42 -22.63 10.52 3.35
N GLU A 43 -23.77 9.89 3.64
CA GLU A 43 -25.04 10.57 3.90
C GLU A 43 -25.00 11.41 5.19
N ARG A 44 -24.23 10.95 6.20
CA ARG A 44 -24.05 11.64 7.49
C ARG A 44 -22.94 12.69 7.52
N ASP A 45 -22.09 12.76 6.49
CA ASP A 45 -20.88 13.61 6.43
C ASP A 45 -19.87 13.32 7.56
N GLU A 46 -19.79 12.06 8.00
CA GLU A 46 -18.89 11.62 9.07
C GLU A 46 -17.50 11.28 8.51
N SER A 47 -16.70 12.32 8.25
CA SER A 47 -15.42 12.21 7.53
C SER A 47 -14.42 11.20 8.14
N SER A 48 -14.38 11.09 9.47
CA SER A 48 -13.49 10.15 10.18
C SER A 48 -13.94 8.69 10.06
N GLU A 49 -15.25 8.45 10.02
CA GLU A 49 -15.81 7.10 9.92
C GLU A 49 -15.55 6.55 8.51
N LEU A 50 -15.79 7.34 7.47
CA LEU A 50 -15.54 6.92 6.09
C LEU A 50 -14.07 6.53 5.87
N GLY A 51 -13.12 7.31 6.40
CA GLY A 51 -11.70 6.98 6.30
C GLY A 51 -11.37 5.61 6.91
N VAL A 52 -11.95 5.29 8.07
CA VAL A 52 -11.80 3.98 8.72
C VAL A 52 -12.42 2.87 7.86
N ILE A 53 -13.64 3.09 7.35
CA ILE A 53 -14.31 2.10 6.48
C ILE A 53 -13.46 1.84 5.23
N LEU A 54 -12.92 2.86 4.58
CA LEU A 54 -12.02 2.70 3.44
C LEU A 54 -10.80 1.86 3.80
N THR A 55 -10.15 2.12 4.94
CA THR A 55 -9.00 1.32 5.41
C THR A 55 -9.40 -0.14 5.70
N LEU A 56 -10.54 -0.39 6.33
CA LEU A 56 -11.04 -1.75 6.55
C LEU A 56 -11.30 -2.48 5.22
N THR A 57 -11.85 -1.78 4.22
CA THR A 57 -12.04 -2.35 2.88
C THR A 57 -10.71 -2.69 2.20
N GLN A 58 -9.71 -1.82 2.31
CA GLN A 58 -8.37 -2.08 1.78
C GLN A 58 -7.76 -3.35 2.40
N ILE A 59 -7.89 -3.50 3.72
CA ILE A 59 -7.41 -4.70 4.44
C ILE A 59 -8.14 -5.96 3.95
N ALA A 60 -9.48 -5.93 3.93
CA ALA A 60 -10.26 -7.10 3.51
C ALA A 60 -9.90 -7.54 2.08
N LEU A 61 -9.82 -6.58 1.16
CA LEU A 61 -9.58 -6.87 -0.26
C LEU A 61 -8.13 -7.26 -0.56
N GLU A 62 -7.16 -6.87 0.25
CA GLU A 62 -5.80 -7.43 0.12
C GLU A 62 -5.77 -8.92 0.42
N HIS A 63 -6.55 -9.41 1.39
CA HIS A 63 -6.53 -10.82 1.76
C HIS A 63 -7.46 -11.69 0.92
N MET A 64 -8.51 -11.13 0.33
CA MET A 64 -9.58 -11.91 -0.31
C MET A 64 -9.57 -11.86 -1.85
N HIS A 65 -8.66 -11.08 -2.46
CA HIS A 65 -8.63 -10.90 -3.93
C HIS A 65 -8.29 -12.17 -4.72
N MET A 66 -7.46 -13.05 -4.15
CA MET A 66 -6.94 -14.24 -4.85
C MET A 66 -8.03 -15.28 -5.14
N SER A 67 -9.07 -15.35 -4.31
CA SER A 67 -10.06 -16.42 -4.37
C SER A 67 -11.23 -16.11 -5.30
N VAL A 68 -11.49 -14.84 -5.58
CA VAL A 68 -12.65 -14.38 -6.37
C VAL A 68 -12.34 -13.30 -7.41
N GLY A 69 -11.07 -12.89 -7.56
CA GLY A 69 -10.66 -11.83 -8.49
C GLY A 69 -11.16 -10.43 -8.10
N TYR A 70 -11.64 -10.26 -6.87
CA TYR A 70 -12.26 -9.04 -6.39
C TYR A 70 -11.21 -8.14 -5.72
N THR A 71 -10.76 -7.10 -6.43
CA THR A 71 -9.66 -6.23 -5.99
C THR A 71 -10.17 -4.90 -5.43
N TYR A 72 -9.35 -4.24 -4.59
CA TYR A 72 -9.65 -2.88 -4.14
C TYR A 72 -9.82 -1.88 -5.30
N ALA A 73 -9.04 -2.03 -6.38
CA ALA A 73 -9.19 -1.20 -7.57
C ALA A 73 -10.57 -1.38 -8.23
N GLY A 74 -10.97 -2.63 -8.48
CA GLY A 74 -12.27 -2.93 -9.08
C GLY A 74 -13.45 -2.50 -8.20
N TRP A 75 -13.34 -2.70 -6.88
CA TRP A 75 -14.33 -2.21 -5.92
C TRP A 75 -14.43 -0.68 -5.92
N PHE A 76 -13.30 0.04 -5.86
CA PHE A 76 -13.28 1.50 -5.82
C PHE A 76 -13.86 2.11 -7.11
N GLU A 77 -13.47 1.59 -8.27
CA GLU A 77 -14.03 2.01 -9.56
C GLU A 77 -15.54 1.80 -9.62
N THR A 78 -16.01 0.60 -9.27
CA THR A 78 -17.44 0.25 -9.34
C THR A 78 -18.28 1.07 -8.38
N THR A 79 -17.78 1.27 -7.16
CA THR A 79 -18.51 1.91 -6.06
C THR A 79 -18.58 3.42 -6.23
N PHE A 80 -17.50 4.06 -6.70
CA PHE A 80 -17.41 5.53 -6.71
C PHE A 80 -17.41 6.13 -8.10
N VAL A 81 -16.75 5.52 -9.07
CA VAL A 81 -16.49 6.14 -10.39
C VAL A 81 -17.48 5.69 -11.46
N GLY A 82 -17.93 4.44 -11.41
CA GLY A 82 -18.74 3.83 -12.46
C GLY A 82 -20.11 4.50 -12.65
N SER A 83 -20.40 5.00 -13.86
CA SER A 83 -21.59 5.81 -14.14
C SER A 83 -22.95 5.12 -13.90
N ARG A 84 -23.02 3.78 -13.90
CA ARG A 84 -24.27 3.03 -13.66
C ARG A 84 -24.45 2.55 -12.22
N ASN A 85 -23.36 2.31 -11.50
CA ASN A 85 -23.38 1.64 -10.20
C ASN A 85 -22.79 2.50 -9.08
N SER A 86 -22.35 3.73 -9.38
CA SER A 86 -21.81 4.63 -8.37
C SER A 86 -22.87 4.95 -7.33
N ILE A 87 -22.46 4.89 -6.06
CA ILE A 87 -23.30 5.29 -4.93
C ILE A 87 -23.28 6.80 -4.71
N LEU A 88 -22.51 7.55 -5.51
CA LEU A 88 -22.28 8.97 -5.32
C LEU A 88 -23.28 9.83 -6.08
N ASP A 89 -23.70 10.90 -5.41
CA ASP A 89 -24.30 12.10 -5.99
C ASP A 89 -23.30 13.28 -5.93
N LYS A 90 -23.72 14.47 -6.35
CA LYS A 90 -22.85 15.67 -6.33
C LYS A 90 -22.32 16.02 -4.93
N ARG A 91 -23.14 15.86 -3.88
CA ARG A 91 -22.78 16.21 -2.50
C ARG A 91 -21.79 15.19 -1.94
N THR A 92 -22.16 13.92 -1.98
CA THR A 92 -21.34 12.80 -1.48
C THR A 92 -20.03 12.65 -2.26
N SER A 93 -20.01 13.00 -3.55
CA SER A 93 -18.76 13.12 -4.34
C SER A 93 -17.79 14.14 -3.75
N ALA A 94 -18.28 15.32 -3.36
CA ALA A 94 -17.43 16.36 -2.76
C ALA A 94 -16.89 15.93 -1.38
N ILE A 95 -17.72 15.24 -0.60
CA ILE A 95 -17.32 14.66 0.70
C ILE A 95 -16.24 13.61 0.52
N LEU A 96 -16.42 12.67 -0.42
CA LEU A 96 -15.42 11.66 -0.75
C LEU A 96 -14.08 12.31 -1.10
N ILE A 97 -14.05 13.26 -2.05
CA ILE A 97 -12.80 13.92 -2.47
C ILE A 97 -12.12 14.64 -1.30
N LYS A 98 -12.88 15.32 -0.44
CA LYS A 98 -12.33 15.97 0.76
C LYS A 98 -11.63 14.96 1.67
N ILE A 99 -12.23 13.78 1.88
CA ILE A 99 -11.69 12.73 2.74
C ILE A 99 -10.44 12.11 2.12
N LEU A 100 -10.48 11.78 0.82
CA LEU A 100 -9.30 11.27 0.11
C LEU A 100 -8.12 12.25 0.19
N GLN A 101 -8.37 13.56 0.08
CA GLN A 101 -7.34 14.59 0.25
C GLN A 101 -6.71 14.59 1.65
N GLN A 102 -7.51 14.37 2.70
CA GLN A 102 -7.01 14.27 4.08
C GLN A 102 -6.15 13.02 4.30
N MET A 103 -6.38 11.95 3.54
CA MET A 103 -5.67 10.69 3.66
C MET A 103 -4.31 10.68 2.93
N ILE A 104 -4.04 11.60 1.99
CA ILE A 104 -2.86 11.59 1.11
C ILE A 104 -1.52 11.34 1.83
N LEU A 105 -1.33 11.92 3.02
CA LEU A 105 -0.06 11.82 3.73
C LEU A 105 0.13 10.50 4.48
N TYR A 106 -0.96 9.79 4.79
CA TYR A 106 -0.96 8.60 5.63
C TYR A 106 -1.37 7.33 4.88
N GLU A 107 -1.91 7.48 3.67
CA GLU A 107 -2.36 6.39 2.83
C GLU A 107 -1.19 5.65 2.17
N LEU A 108 -1.40 4.36 1.88
CA LEU A 108 -0.41 3.56 1.16
C LEU A 108 -0.19 4.09 -0.27
N PRO A 109 1.05 4.15 -0.78
CA PRO A 109 1.30 4.71 -2.11
C PRO A 109 0.60 3.97 -3.27
N SER A 110 0.46 2.66 -3.16
CA SER A 110 -0.31 1.81 -4.08
C SER A 110 -1.81 2.16 -4.08
N ILE A 111 -2.38 2.43 -2.90
CA ILE A 111 -3.77 2.87 -2.77
C ILE A 111 -3.95 4.24 -3.41
N LEU A 112 -3.01 5.17 -3.20
CA LEU A 112 -3.00 6.46 -3.89
C LEU A 112 -2.96 6.28 -5.41
N GLN A 113 -2.12 5.38 -5.92
CA GLN A 113 -2.07 5.05 -7.36
C GLN A 113 -3.40 4.49 -7.88
N ILE A 114 -4.05 3.60 -7.12
CA ILE A 114 -5.37 3.05 -7.47
C ILE A 114 -6.42 4.17 -7.54
N GLN A 115 -6.57 4.93 -6.46
CA GLN A 115 -7.60 5.95 -6.35
C GLN A 115 -7.40 7.05 -7.41
N ALA A 116 -6.16 7.53 -7.59
CA ALA A 116 -5.87 8.57 -8.58
C ALA A 116 -6.02 8.06 -10.03
N LYS A 117 -5.69 6.79 -10.32
CA LYS A 117 -5.94 6.21 -11.64
C LYS A 117 -7.43 6.13 -11.93
N ALA A 118 -8.23 5.61 -11.00
CA ALA A 118 -9.69 5.53 -11.15
C ALA A 118 -10.31 6.92 -11.41
N LEU A 119 -9.81 7.95 -10.73
CA LEU A 119 -10.31 9.33 -10.85
C LEU A 119 -9.70 10.11 -12.03
N SER A 120 -8.63 9.61 -12.66
CA SER A 120 -7.85 10.37 -13.64
C SER A 120 -8.65 10.83 -14.86
N ASN A 121 -9.62 10.03 -15.30
CA ASN A 121 -10.50 10.34 -16.43
C ASN A 121 -11.95 10.58 -16.00
N CYS A 122 -12.21 10.74 -14.70
CA CYS A 122 -13.54 10.98 -14.19
C CYS A 122 -13.90 12.46 -14.29
N SER A 123 -14.92 12.78 -15.11
CA SER A 123 -15.46 14.14 -15.27
C SER A 123 -16.71 14.41 -14.43
N THR A 124 -17.32 13.37 -13.87
CA THR A 124 -18.58 13.46 -13.12
C THR A 124 -18.38 13.81 -11.65
N ILE A 125 -17.20 13.53 -11.08
CA ILE A 125 -16.87 13.79 -9.67
C ILE A 125 -16.19 15.17 -9.56
N PRO A 126 -16.80 16.14 -8.86
CA PRO A 126 -16.20 17.46 -8.66
C PRO A 126 -14.84 17.38 -7.96
N ASN A 127 -13.88 18.21 -8.37
CA ASN A 127 -12.54 18.30 -7.79
C ASN A 127 -11.68 17.02 -7.87
N ALA A 128 -12.11 15.99 -8.61
CA ALA A 128 -11.31 14.78 -8.83
C ALA A 128 -9.91 15.09 -9.38
N GLN A 129 -9.80 16.01 -10.34
CA GLN A 129 -8.51 16.40 -10.94
C GLN A 129 -7.58 17.14 -9.97
N VAL A 130 -8.14 17.86 -8.99
CA VAL A 130 -7.35 18.51 -7.93
C VAL A 130 -6.74 17.43 -7.03
N TYR A 131 -7.54 16.42 -6.65
CA TYR A 131 -7.05 15.26 -5.90
C TYR A 131 -5.97 14.49 -6.67
N VAL A 132 -6.22 14.14 -7.93
CA VAL A 132 -5.26 13.42 -8.80
C VAL A 132 -3.93 14.17 -8.90
N SER A 133 -3.97 15.49 -9.04
CA SER A 133 -2.76 16.33 -9.10
C SER A 133 -1.97 16.31 -7.79
N ALA A 134 -2.66 16.37 -6.64
CA ALA A 134 -2.03 16.27 -5.32
C ALA A 134 -1.38 14.89 -5.10
N VAL A 135 -2.05 13.82 -5.53
CA VAL A 135 -1.50 12.45 -5.49
C VAL A 135 -0.27 12.32 -6.39
N ARG A 136 -0.30 12.82 -7.63
CA ARG A 136 0.87 12.79 -8.52
C ARG A 136 2.08 13.48 -7.90
N LYS A 137 1.88 14.63 -7.27
CA LYS A 137 2.94 15.34 -6.54
C LYS A 137 3.48 14.47 -5.40
N ARG A 138 2.60 13.86 -4.61
CA ARG A 138 3.02 12.97 -3.52
C ARG A 138 3.80 11.75 -4.00
N LEU A 139 3.36 11.10 -5.08
CA LEU A 139 4.05 9.96 -5.67
C LEU A 139 5.44 10.35 -6.20
N LEU A 140 5.56 11.53 -6.81
CA LEU A 140 6.84 12.08 -7.25
C LEU A 140 7.80 12.32 -6.08
N GLU A 141 7.32 12.90 -4.97
CA GLU A 141 8.10 13.08 -3.73
C GLU A 141 8.59 11.76 -3.12
N LEU A 142 7.84 10.67 -3.34
CA LEU A 142 8.20 9.32 -2.91
C LEU A 142 9.07 8.57 -3.94
N GLY A 143 9.33 9.15 -5.11
CA GLY A 143 10.07 8.51 -6.20
C GLY A 143 9.34 7.32 -6.84
N LEU A 144 8.01 7.38 -6.91
CA LEU A 144 7.13 6.32 -7.44
C LEU A 144 6.48 6.73 -8.77
N ASN A 145 5.84 5.78 -9.46
CA ASN A 145 5.14 6.06 -10.71
C ASN A 145 3.97 7.05 -10.50
N GLN A 146 4.03 8.19 -11.16
CA GLN A 146 2.96 9.21 -11.18
C GLN A 146 2.17 9.27 -12.50
N ASN A 147 2.49 8.40 -13.47
CA ASN A 147 1.87 8.39 -14.79
C ASN A 147 0.47 7.76 -14.78
N LEU A 148 0.17 6.90 -13.79
CA LEU A 148 -1.15 6.30 -13.54
C LEU A 148 -1.72 5.51 -14.75
N LYS A 149 -0.84 4.98 -15.61
CA LYS A 149 -1.25 4.23 -16.82
C LYS A 149 -1.84 2.86 -16.48
N SER A 150 -1.31 2.18 -15.45
CA SER A 150 -1.75 0.85 -14.99
C SER A 150 -2.11 0.86 -13.51
N TYR A 151 -2.89 -0.13 -13.08
CA TYR A 151 -3.09 -0.41 -11.66
C TYR A 151 -1.89 -1.20 -11.09
N PRO A 152 -1.54 -1.02 -9.81
CA PRO A 152 -0.65 -1.95 -9.13
C PRO A 152 -1.28 -3.34 -9.04
N THR A 153 -0.45 -4.38 -8.99
CA THR A 153 -0.89 -5.78 -8.90
C THR A 153 -1.38 -6.18 -7.50
N SER A 154 -0.91 -5.51 -6.45
CA SER A 154 -1.36 -5.68 -5.06
C SER A 154 -1.30 -4.32 -4.34
N ILE A 155 -2.08 -4.15 -3.27
CA ILE A 155 -2.01 -2.94 -2.46
C ILE A 155 -0.72 -2.86 -1.62
N MET A 156 0.10 -3.90 -1.58
CA MET A 156 1.40 -3.87 -0.89
C MET A 156 2.56 -3.47 -1.81
N VAL A 157 2.34 -3.50 -3.13
CA VAL A 157 3.40 -3.29 -4.14
C VAL A 157 3.03 -2.10 -5.03
N PRO A 158 3.51 -0.88 -4.72
CA PRO A 158 3.29 0.28 -5.58
C PRO A 158 4.08 0.15 -6.89
N LEU A 159 3.55 0.77 -7.95
CA LEU A 159 4.23 0.86 -9.23
C LEU A 159 5.46 1.76 -9.12
N GLN A 160 6.59 1.27 -9.63
CA GLN A 160 7.88 1.96 -9.61
C GLN A 160 7.97 3.00 -10.73
N ALA A 161 8.74 4.06 -10.48
CA ALA A 161 9.02 5.05 -11.52
C ALA A 161 9.77 4.39 -12.69
N GLU A 162 9.37 4.71 -13.92
CA GLU A 162 9.96 4.13 -15.15
C GLU A 162 11.49 4.30 -15.17
N SER A 163 11.98 5.46 -14.70
CA SER A 163 13.41 5.75 -14.61
C SER A 163 14.20 4.79 -13.71
N ILE A 164 13.60 4.26 -12.66
CA ILE A 164 14.25 3.36 -11.69
C ILE A 164 14.48 1.97 -12.31
N ASN A 165 13.47 1.48 -13.03
CA ASN A 165 13.52 0.15 -13.66
C ASN A 165 14.44 0.16 -14.90
N GLU A 166 14.38 1.21 -15.71
CA GLU A 166 15.16 1.29 -16.96
C GLU A 166 16.66 1.54 -16.74
N THR A 167 17.05 2.36 -15.76
CA THR A 167 18.47 2.74 -15.60
C THR A 167 19.27 1.85 -14.65
N LEU A 168 18.62 1.23 -13.66
CA LEU A 168 19.33 0.51 -12.59
C LEU A 168 19.09 -0.99 -12.57
N ASN A 169 18.18 -1.51 -13.42
CA ASN A 169 17.79 -2.93 -13.47
C ASN A 169 17.56 -3.48 -12.05
N ILE A 170 16.85 -2.69 -11.23
CA ILE A 170 16.53 -3.06 -9.86
C ILE A 170 15.47 -4.16 -9.94
N PRO A 171 15.67 -5.30 -9.27
CA PRO A 171 14.69 -6.37 -9.28
C PRO A 171 13.32 -5.89 -8.78
N ASP A 172 12.24 -6.43 -9.35
CA ASP A 172 10.84 -6.08 -9.04
C ASP A 172 10.42 -6.68 -7.69
N GLY A 173 11.05 -6.23 -6.61
CA GLY A 173 10.69 -6.56 -5.24
C GLY A 173 11.85 -7.03 -4.37
N VAL A 174 11.61 -7.00 -3.06
CA VAL A 174 12.58 -7.35 -2.02
C VAL A 174 13.10 -8.79 -2.19
N GLU A 175 12.24 -9.74 -2.54
CA GLU A 175 12.62 -11.15 -2.65
C GLU A 175 13.76 -11.38 -3.65
N GLN A 176 13.65 -10.81 -4.85
CA GLN A 176 14.67 -10.96 -5.88
C GLN A 176 15.97 -10.27 -5.47
N VAL A 177 15.89 -9.15 -4.74
CA VAL A 177 17.07 -8.48 -4.17
C VAL A 177 17.76 -9.38 -3.13
N LEU A 178 16.99 -10.07 -2.29
CA LEU A 178 17.51 -11.03 -1.31
C LEU A 178 18.16 -12.24 -2.01
N GLN A 179 17.53 -12.78 -3.05
CA GLN A 179 18.11 -13.87 -3.84
C GLN A 179 19.43 -13.45 -4.47
N GLN A 180 19.51 -12.26 -5.08
CA GLN A 180 20.76 -11.74 -5.62
C GLN A 180 21.83 -11.53 -4.55
N PHE A 181 21.45 -11.06 -3.36
CA PHE A 181 22.36 -10.88 -2.24
C PHE A 181 22.98 -12.21 -1.79
N VAL A 182 22.17 -13.26 -1.69
CA VAL A 182 22.63 -14.62 -1.36
C VAL A 182 23.54 -15.16 -2.47
N GLN A 183 23.11 -15.06 -3.74
CA GLN A 183 23.89 -15.52 -4.91
C GLN A 183 25.25 -14.80 -5.03
N LYS A 184 25.36 -13.57 -4.53
CA LYS A 184 26.60 -12.77 -4.54
C LYS A 184 27.39 -12.88 -3.24
N ASN A 185 27.22 -13.95 -2.47
CA ASN A 185 27.94 -14.21 -1.22
C ASN A 185 27.78 -13.07 -0.19
N ASN A 186 26.54 -12.62 0.04
CA ASN A 186 26.22 -11.53 0.97
C ASN A 186 26.84 -10.17 0.60
N ASN A 187 27.11 -9.94 -0.69
CA ASN A 187 27.49 -8.63 -1.20
C ASN A 187 26.24 -7.86 -1.65
N VAL A 188 26.13 -6.61 -1.21
CA VAL A 188 25.01 -5.72 -1.59
C VAL A 188 24.99 -5.54 -3.11
N PRO A 189 23.85 -5.79 -3.79
CA PRO A 189 23.75 -5.57 -5.22
C PRO A 189 24.10 -4.11 -5.60
N LYS A 190 24.90 -3.95 -6.67
CA LYS A 190 25.33 -2.62 -7.15
C LYS A 190 24.14 -1.71 -7.48
N SER A 191 23.06 -2.27 -8.04
CA SER A 191 21.82 -1.56 -8.34
C SER A 191 21.21 -0.92 -7.09
N ILE A 192 21.19 -1.62 -5.96
CA ILE A 192 20.71 -1.09 -4.67
C ILE A 192 21.64 0.01 -4.13
N LEU A 193 22.95 -0.15 -4.29
CA LEU A 193 23.91 0.92 -3.91
C LEU A 193 23.73 2.17 -4.76
N GLN A 194 23.56 2.02 -6.06
CA GLN A 194 23.29 3.12 -6.97
C GLN A 194 21.94 3.79 -6.65
N ALA A 195 20.89 3.01 -6.41
CA ALA A 195 19.59 3.53 -6.02
C ALA A 195 19.64 4.33 -4.71
N SER A 196 20.44 3.88 -3.73
CA SER A 196 20.63 4.61 -2.47
C SER A 196 21.25 6.01 -2.64
N VAL A 197 21.94 6.25 -3.76
CA VAL A 197 22.60 7.52 -4.09
C VAL A 197 21.74 8.33 -5.06
N PHE A 198 21.35 7.76 -6.19
CA PHE A 198 20.68 8.46 -7.28
C PHE A 198 19.15 8.55 -7.11
N HIS A 199 18.54 7.62 -6.37
CA HIS A 199 17.11 7.58 -6.10
C HIS A 199 16.84 7.51 -4.60
N ARG A 200 17.48 8.40 -3.84
CA ARG A 200 17.47 8.40 -2.37
C ARG A 200 16.06 8.40 -1.77
N GLN A 201 15.13 9.17 -2.33
CA GLN A 201 13.74 9.23 -1.86
C GLN A 201 13.06 7.86 -1.99
N TRP A 202 13.12 7.24 -3.17
CA TRP A 202 12.63 5.89 -3.38
C TRP A 202 13.29 4.88 -2.43
N PHE A 203 14.61 4.93 -2.28
CA PHE A 203 15.34 4.00 -1.44
C PHE A 203 14.86 4.08 0.02
N GLN A 204 14.69 5.31 0.54
CA GLN A 204 14.29 5.54 1.93
C GLN A 204 12.80 5.36 2.19
N SER A 205 11.95 5.78 1.25
CA SER A 205 10.49 5.80 1.43
C SER A 205 9.79 4.55 0.92
N THR A 206 10.45 3.77 0.07
CA THR A 206 9.84 2.59 -0.57
C THR A 206 10.63 1.32 -0.27
N PHE A 207 11.90 1.25 -0.70
CA PHE A 207 12.68 0.02 -0.59
C PHE A 207 12.97 -0.39 0.86
N LEU A 208 13.45 0.54 1.70
CA LEU A 208 13.77 0.22 3.10
C LEU A 208 12.54 -0.22 3.91
N PRO A 209 11.39 0.46 3.87
CA PRO A 209 10.18 -0.01 4.55
C PRO A 209 9.76 -1.41 4.11
N GLN A 210 9.77 -1.71 2.81
CA GLN A 210 9.46 -3.05 2.31
C GLN A 210 10.45 -4.11 2.80
N LEU A 211 11.75 -3.79 2.77
CA LEU A 211 12.79 -4.69 3.28
C LEU A 211 12.63 -4.98 4.78
N PHE A 212 12.25 -3.97 5.56
CA PHE A 212 12.02 -4.11 7.00
C PHE A 212 10.76 -4.91 7.33
N ALA A 213 9.70 -4.70 6.56
CA ALA A 213 8.43 -5.40 6.71
C ALA A 213 8.45 -6.84 6.17
N TRP A 214 9.45 -7.22 5.37
CA TRP A 214 9.55 -8.54 4.75
C TRP A 214 9.49 -9.69 5.77
N GLN A 215 8.52 -10.58 5.59
CA GLN A 215 8.31 -11.82 6.37
C GLN A 215 8.36 -13.08 5.49
N GLY A 216 8.81 -12.97 4.24
CA GLY A 216 8.87 -14.10 3.31
C GLY A 216 10.10 -14.99 3.51
N GLY A 217 10.50 -15.70 2.46
CA GLY A 217 11.73 -16.49 2.44
C GLY A 217 13.00 -15.66 2.72
N HIS A 218 14.09 -16.32 3.08
CA HIS A 218 15.41 -15.69 3.29
C HIS A 218 15.47 -14.60 4.39
N MET A 219 14.78 -14.80 5.52
CA MET A 219 14.79 -13.88 6.67
C MET A 219 16.20 -13.55 7.19
N GLU A 220 17.10 -14.54 7.18
CA GLU A 220 18.50 -14.33 7.55
C GLU A 220 19.22 -13.41 6.54
N ALA A 221 19.01 -13.63 5.24
CA ALA A 221 19.56 -12.78 4.20
C ALA A 221 19.04 -11.34 4.31
N ARG A 222 17.76 -11.17 4.68
CA ARG A 222 17.18 -9.84 4.95
C ARG A 222 17.90 -9.13 6.08
N ASN A 223 18.13 -9.82 7.21
CA ASN A 223 18.86 -9.24 8.34
C ASN A 223 20.30 -8.89 7.96
N ASN A 224 20.99 -9.78 7.24
CA ASN A 224 22.36 -9.56 6.79
C ASN A 224 22.47 -8.39 5.79
N LEU A 225 21.51 -8.27 4.86
CA LEU A 225 21.43 -7.16 3.93
C LEU A 225 21.22 -5.83 4.67
N VAL A 226 20.31 -5.79 5.65
CA VAL A 226 20.08 -4.58 6.47
C VAL A 226 21.35 -4.18 7.22
N MET A 227 22.08 -5.13 7.82
CA MET A 227 23.36 -4.85 8.47
C MET A 227 24.44 -4.37 7.50
N ALA A 228 24.54 -4.99 6.32
CA ALA A 228 25.49 -4.58 5.29
C ALA A 228 25.22 -3.15 4.79
N LEU A 229 23.96 -2.81 4.52
CA LEU A 229 23.54 -1.46 4.14
C LEU A 229 23.80 -0.44 5.26
N LYS A 230 23.62 -0.84 6.54
CA LYS A 230 23.95 0.00 7.68
C LYS A 230 25.46 0.25 7.78
N LYS A 231 26.29 -0.78 7.62
CA LYS A 231 27.76 -0.67 7.61
C LYS A 231 28.26 0.25 6.50
N LEU A 232 27.56 0.29 5.37
CA LEU A 232 27.83 1.19 4.24
C LEU A 232 27.24 2.60 4.40
N ASN A 233 26.73 2.95 5.58
CA ASN A 233 26.08 4.23 5.88
C ASN A 233 24.91 4.57 4.95
N LYS A 234 24.23 3.55 4.39
CA LYS A 234 23.07 3.75 3.51
C LYS A 234 21.76 3.88 4.28
N ILE A 235 21.70 3.38 5.51
CA ILE A 235 20.51 3.43 6.38
C ILE A 235 20.69 4.49 7.48
N PRO A 236 19.87 5.56 7.51
CA PRO A 236 19.83 6.51 8.60
C PRO A 236 19.50 5.86 9.96
N ASP A 237 20.08 6.37 11.05
CA ASP A 237 19.80 5.84 12.41
C ASP A 237 18.33 5.95 12.82
N SER A 238 17.63 6.96 12.31
CA SER A 238 16.19 7.15 12.53
C SER A 238 15.36 5.97 12.02
N LEU A 239 15.82 5.30 10.96
CA LEU A 239 15.14 4.15 10.37
C LEU A 239 15.67 2.81 10.93
N TYR A 240 16.96 2.74 11.25
CA TYR A 240 17.58 1.50 11.74
C TYR A 240 17.19 1.14 13.17
N LYS A 241 17.13 2.12 14.08
CA LYS A 241 16.84 1.86 15.51
C LYS A 241 15.44 1.25 15.74
N PRO A 242 14.34 1.76 15.13
CA PRO A 242 13.03 1.16 15.27
C PRO A 242 12.97 -0.28 14.75
N PHE A 243 13.62 -0.57 13.62
CA PHE A 243 13.70 -1.92 13.07
C PHE A 243 14.35 -2.91 14.04
N MET A 244 15.49 -2.55 14.63
CA MET A 244 16.17 -3.40 15.62
C MET A 244 15.32 -3.64 16.87
N GLN A 245 14.59 -2.63 17.34
CA GLN A 245 13.67 -2.78 18.48
C GLN A 245 12.50 -3.72 18.17
N GLN A 246 11.95 -3.67 16.96
CA GLN A 246 10.91 -4.59 16.51
C GLN A 246 11.43 -6.04 16.43
N GLN A 247 12.62 -6.25 15.87
CA GLN A 247 13.26 -7.57 15.80
C GLN A 247 13.46 -8.20 17.19
N GLN A 248 13.91 -7.42 18.17
CA GLN A 248 14.10 -7.92 19.54
C GLN A 248 12.78 -8.31 20.22
N LYS A 249 11.67 -7.61 19.89
CA LYS A 249 10.33 -7.94 20.41
C LYS A 249 9.78 -9.23 19.78
N THR A 250 10.02 -9.47 18.50
CA THR A 250 9.57 -10.70 17.82
C THR A 250 10.33 -11.94 18.30
N THR A 251 11.65 -11.84 18.52
CA THR A 251 12.46 -12.96 19.05
C THR A 251 12.14 -13.31 20.51
N LYS A 252 11.64 -12.36 21.31
CA LYS A 252 11.20 -12.61 22.69
C LYS A 252 9.81 -13.24 22.79
N ARG A 253 8.97 -13.15 21.74
CA ARG A 253 7.65 -13.78 21.70
C ARG A 253 7.68 -15.20 21.11
N SER A 254 8.77 -15.59 20.45
CA SER A 254 8.97 -16.93 19.89
C SER A 254 9.80 -17.85 20.80
N LYS A 255 10.02 -17.45 22.06
CA LYS A 255 10.63 -18.24 23.14
C LYS A 255 9.60 -18.35 24.26
#